data_AF-A0A0G0IQ97-F1
#
_entry.id   AF-A0A0G0IQ97-F1
#
_cell.length_a   1.000
_cell.length_b   1.000
_cell.length_c   1.000
_cell.angle_alpha   90.00
_cell.angle_beta   90.00
_cell.angle_gamma   90.00
#
_symmetry.space_group_name_H-M   'P 1'
#
loop_
_entity.id
_entity.type
_entity.pdbx_description
1 polymer ?
#
loop_
_entity_poly.entity_id
_entity_poly.type
_entity_poly.pdbx_seq_one_letter_code
_entity_poly.pdbx_strand_id
1 'polypeptide(L)'
;MCGIFLAVSKNTKTISKIYSQRDKIIKTIRRRGPDYLSIKKDSNFVAIHSLLSITGLRLQPIITDKLLILFNGEIYNDYKNYNHAYNDTDLIVKTINSRDNVAFTFFDGEFAICAYLFKRNRLLLATDPFATKPLYFQSGADFLIAGTFDTTVAKAGQRGEIKKVPANTLIEIDTKNFQIKSQKIIRPFDFSNQNSTDFEKWNHVFKKAIIKRTYNSRHRVFLGLSSGHDSGLMVAEMIEQKIPFHAYVMTYLEDQKIIDERIKILKKNQIKFDVLDPSKKEWRKIKNFVSKNVEPYKLINPDDSFQNFSDPDLRKNSGFIASALIFKHAKENGEFIGLSGQGGDEIYSDYYNEFANPKMSELKGKWHGVKGPWRNFYGGWNKVFLGGNERISSLFGIESRYPFLDFNVVQEFINLLPKLKSNYYKAPITNRLNELNFPFHPKKFGFAGFNDKSLVP
;
A
#
# COMPACT_ATOMS: atom_id res chain seq x y z
N MET A 1 -3.37 1.87 9.77
CA MET A 1 -4.10 2.42 8.62
C MET A 1 -5.56 2.59 8.95
N CYS A 2 -6.29 3.49 8.31
CA CYS A 2 -7.72 3.55 8.55
C CYS A 2 -8.48 2.39 7.89
N GLY A 3 -9.70 2.17 8.34
CA GLY A 3 -10.66 1.29 7.68
C GLY A 3 -11.96 2.03 7.44
N ILE A 4 -12.53 1.87 6.24
CA ILE A 4 -13.68 2.62 5.74
C ILE A 4 -14.78 1.69 5.26
N PHE A 5 -16.02 2.11 5.47
CA PHE A 5 -17.21 1.48 4.91
C PHE A 5 -18.28 2.55 4.67
N LEU A 6 -18.88 2.53 3.48
CA LEU A 6 -19.98 3.39 3.07
C LEU A 6 -21.05 2.54 2.39
N ALA A 7 -22.29 2.67 2.83
CA ALA A 7 -23.46 2.20 2.09
C ALA A 7 -24.37 3.40 1.81
N VAL A 8 -24.83 3.54 0.57
CA VAL A 8 -25.81 4.53 0.14
C VAL A 8 -26.94 3.80 -0.56
N SER A 9 -28.19 4.13 -0.25
CA SER A 9 -29.37 3.56 -0.88
C SER A 9 -30.53 4.53 -0.85
N LYS A 10 -31.41 4.44 -1.85
CA LYS A 10 -32.69 5.17 -1.85
C LYS A 10 -33.74 4.53 -0.94
N ASN A 11 -33.50 3.29 -0.51
CA ASN A 11 -34.44 2.52 0.28
C ASN A 11 -33.98 2.45 1.75
N THR A 12 -34.71 3.15 2.62
CA THR A 12 -34.43 3.19 4.07
C THR A 12 -34.43 1.81 4.72
N LYS A 13 -35.19 0.84 4.18
CA LYS A 13 -35.18 -0.55 4.67
C LYS A 13 -33.85 -1.23 4.33
N THR A 14 -33.29 -0.98 3.14
CA THR A 14 -31.96 -1.47 2.74
C THR A 14 -30.88 -0.92 3.67
N ILE A 15 -30.88 0.38 3.97
CA ILE A 15 -29.96 1.01 4.92
C ILE A 15 -30.11 0.40 6.32
N SER A 16 -31.34 0.23 6.81
CA SER A 16 -31.58 -0.35 8.14
C SER A 16 -31.10 -1.80 8.24
N LYS A 17 -31.26 -2.60 7.17
CA LYS A 17 -30.73 -3.97 7.09
C LYS A 17 -29.21 -3.99 7.08
N ILE A 18 -28.56 -3.10 6.34
CA ILE A 18 -27.08 -3.01 6.33
C ILE A 18 -26.57 -2.57 7.72
N TYR A 19 -27.23 -1.59 8.34
CA TYR A 19 -26.87 -1.11 9.68
C TYR A 19 -27.00 -2.21 10.76
N SER A 20 -27.93 -3.15 10.61
CA SER A 20 -28.02 -4.30 11.53
C SER A 20 -26.82 -5.24 11.43
N GLN A 21 -26.05 -5.20 10.33
CA GLN A 21 -24.80 -5.95 10.17
C GLN A 21 -23.55 -5.18 10.66
N ARG A 22 -23.70 -3.99 11.26
CA ARG A 22 -22.57 -3.10 11.62
C ARG A 22 -21.47 -3.80 12.41
N ASP A 23 -21.79 -4.66 13.38
CA ASP A 23 -20.77 -5.29 14.22
C ASP A 23 -19.91 -6.28 13.43
N LYS A 24 -20.51 -6.97 12.46
CA LYS A 24 -19.78 -7.83 11.51
C LYS A 24 -18.88 -6.99 10.61
N ILE A 25 -19.36 -5.85 10.14
CA ILE A 25 -18.59 -4.91 9.31
C ILE A 25 -17.40 -4.35 10.11
N ILE A 26 -17.66 -3.83 11.32
CA ILE A 26 -16.67 -3.25 12.24
C ILE A 26 -15.55 -4.26 12.54
N LYS A 27 -15.88 -5.53 12.76
CA LYS A 27 -14.89 -6.59 13.02
C LYS A 27 -13.84 -6.70 11.90
N THR A 28 -14.18 -6.36 10.65
CA THR A 28 -13.23 -6.41 9.51
C THR A 28 -12.27 -5.23 9.45
N ILE A 29 -12.61 -4.10 10.06
CA ILE A 29 -11.84 -2.84 9.93
C ILE A 29 -11.25 -2.36 11.26
N ARG A 30 -11.80 -2.75 12.41
CA ARG A 30 -11.44 -2.21 13.73
C ARG A 30 -9.96 -2.35 14.09
N ARG A 31 -9.30 -3.43 13.65
CA ARG A 31 -7.87 -3.63 13.92
C ARG A 31 -6.97 -2.71 13.10
N ARG A 32 -7.44 -2.22 11.94
CA ARG A 32 -6.69 -1.27 11.10
C ARG A 32 -6.49 0.04 11.85
N GLY A 33 -7.63 0.58 12.33
CA GLY A 33 -7.72 1.84 13.05
C GLY A 33 -8.19 1.63 14.50
N PRO A 34 -7.26 1.30 15.42
CA PRO A 34 -7.59 1.01 16.80
C PRO A 34 -7.93 2.26 17.64
N ASP A 35 -7.56 3.45 17.21
CA ASP A 35 -7.64 4.65 18.05
C ASP A 35 -9.08 5.12 18.24
N TYR A 36 -9.84 5.23 17.15
CA TYR A 36 -11.24 5.66 17.21
C TYR A 36 -12.11 4.87 16.23
N LEU A 37 -13.36 4.64 16.63
CA LEU A 37 -14.41 4.07 15.78
C LEU A 37 -15.55 5.07 15.72
N SER A 38 -16.01 5.38 14.52
CA SER A 38 -17.11 6.30 14.28
C SER A 38 -18.13 5.67 13.34
N ILE A 39 -19.41 5.83 13.67
CA ILE A 39 -20.53 5.30 12.92
C ILE A 39 -21.51 6.45 12.74
N LYS A 40 -21.89 6.74 11.50
CA LYS A 40 -22.96 7.67 11.16
C LYS A 40 -24.00 6.95 10.31
N LYS A 41 -25.27 7.15 10.65
CA LYS A 41 -26.42 6.57 9.97
C LYS A 41 -27.40 7.69 9.67
N ASP A 42 -27.92 7.68 8.46
CA ASP A 42 -29.07 8.45 8.01
C ASP A 42 -30.09 7.50 7.36
N SER A 43 -31.21 8.05 6.91
CA SER A 43 -32.22 7.42 6.06
C SER A 43 -31.64 6.80 4.78
N ASN A 44 -30.65 7.47 4.16
CA ASN A 44 -30.11 7.11 2.85
C ASN A 44 -28.65 6.61 2.90
N PHE A 45 -27.96 6.65 4.04
CA PHE A 45 -26.60 6.12 4.15
C PHE A 45 -26.24 5.50 5.51
N VAL A 46 -25.20 4.66 5.48
CA VAL A 46 -24.43 4.21 6.65
C VAL A 46 -22.96 4.43 6.34
N ALA A 47 -22.25 5.14 7.20
CA ALA A 47 -20.82 5.37 7.09
C ALA A 47 -20.11 4.93 8.37
N ILE A 48 -19.07 4.11 8.24
CA ILE A 48 -18.27 3.60 9.36
C ILE A 48 -16.79 3.88 9.06
N HIS A 49 -16.10 4.43 10.03
CA HIS A 49 -14.66 4.68 9.96
C HIS A 49 -13.97 4.17 11.21
N SER A 50 -12.83 3.51 11.02
CA SER A 50 -11.87 3.16 12.06
C SER A 50 -10.57 3.91 11.81
N LEU A 51 -10.16 4.73 12.77
CA LEU A 51 -9.04 5.66 12.64
C LEU A 51 -7.76 5.08 13.26
N LEU A 52 -6.67 5.13 12.50
CA LEU A 52 -5.32 5.19 13.04
C LEU A 52 -4.82 6.63 12.86
N SER A 53 -4.56 7.33 13.95
CA SER A 53 -4.14 8.72 13.96
C SER A 53 -2.63 8.82 13.75
N ILE A 54 -2.22 9.25 12.55
CA ILE A 54 -0.81 9.44 12.19
C ILE A 54 -0.40 10.92 12.26
N THR A 55 -1.06 11.79 11.49
CA THR A 55 -0.73 13.22 11.36
C THR A 55 -1.63 14.14 12.21
N GLY A 56 -2.58 13.58 12.95
CA GLY A 56 -3.47 14.32 13.84
C GLY A 56 -4.77 13.58 14.13
N LEU A 57 -5.54 14.07 15.11
CA LEU A 57 -6.85 13.49 15.43
C LEU A 57 -7.94 14.17 14.60
N ARG A 58 -8.31 13.55 13.48
CA ARG A 58 -9.41 14.00 12.62
C ARG A 58 -10.41 12.88 12.42
N LEU A 59 -11.51 12.92 13.17
CA LEU A 59 -12.55 11.89 13.12
C LEU A 59 -13.28 11.93 11.77
N GLN A 60 -13.52 10.75 11.21
CA GLN A 60 -14.28 10.56 9.98
C GLN A 60 -15.51 9.68 10.26
N PRO A 61 -16.55 9.63 9.41
CA PRO A 61 -16.72 10.39 8.17
C PRO A 61 -16.75 11.91 8.41
N ILE A 62 -16.19 12.67 7.48
CA ILE A 62 -16.40 14.12 7.44
C ILE A 62 -17.72 14.38 6.73
N ILE A 63 -18.65 15.06 7.39
CA ILE A 63 -19.98 15.35 6.84
C ILE A 63 -20.21 16.86 6.87
N THR A 64 -20.63 17.42 5.74
CA THR A 64 -21.07 18.81 5.58
C THR A 64 -22.48 18.85 4.98
N ASP A 65 -23.03 20.04 4.71
CA ASP A 65 -24.30 20.19 3.98
C ASP A 65 -24.20 19.74 2.50
N LYS A 66 -22.98 19.58 1.98
CA LYS A 66 -22.71 19.26 0.57
C LYS A 66 -22.25 17.83 0.36
N LEU A 67 -21.48 17.28 1.30
CA LEU A 67 -20.80 16.00 1.09
C LEU A 67 -20.57 15.18 2.36
N LEU A 68 -20.28 13.90 2.13
CA LEU A 68 -19.69 12.98 3.08
C LEU A 68 -18.38 12.44 2.49
N ILE A 69 -17.29 12.47 3.26
CA ILE A 69 -15.99 11.91 2.89
C ILE A 69 -15.54 10.84 3.88
N LEU A 70 -15.04 9.74 3.34
CA LEU A 70 -14.26 8.71 4.02
C LEU A 70 -12.94 8.53 3.28
N PHE A 71 -11.87 8.41 4.04
CA PHE A 71 -10.50 8.38 3.54
C PHE A 71 -9.66 7.40 4.36
N ASN A 72 -8.89 6.57 3.66
CA ASN A 72 -7.82 5.75 4.20
C ASN A 72 -6.56 6.00 3.40
N GLY A 73 -5.51 6.49 4.04
CA GLY A 73 -4.26 6.80 3.38
C GLY A 73 -3.54 7.97 4.03
N GLU A 74 -2.62 8.54 3.26
CA GLU A 74 -1.93 9.80 3.55
C GLU A 74 -1.83 10.60 2.25
N ILE A 75 -2.12 11.90 2.31
CA ILE A 75 -1.90 12.84 1.20
C ILE A 75 -0.68 13.69 1.53
N TYR A 76 0.38 13.59 0.75
CA TYR A 76 1.66 14.23 0.99
C TYR A 76 1.77 15.65 0.43
N ASN A 77 0.74 16.22 -0.20
CA ASN A 77 0.85 17.54 -0.87
C ASN A 77 1.39 18.66 0.01
N ASP A 78 1.04 18.65 1.30
CA ASP A 78 1.34 19.75 2.23
C ASP A 78 1.94 19.21 3.55
N TYR A 79 2.68 18.11 3.45
CA TYR A 79 3.21 17.31 4.58
C TYR A 79 4.00 18.11 5.61
N LYS A 80 4.63 19.21 5.19
CA LYS A 80 5.41 20.09 6.06
C LYS A 80 4.56 20.97 6.96
N ASN A 81 3.34 21.29 6.53
CA ASN A 81 2.45 22.22 7.22
C ASN A 81 1.35 21.51 8.02
N TYR A 82 1.19 20.20 7.86
CA TYR A 82 0.22 19.44 8.65
C TYR A 82 0.50 19.57 10.15
N ASN A 83 -0.54 19.53 10.96
CA ASN A 83 -0.49 19.58 12.41
C ASN A 83 -1.88 19.19 12.95
N HIS A 84 -2.13 19.41 14.24
CA HIS A 84 -3.41 19.05 14.86
C HIS A 84 -4.61 19.89 14.38
N ALA A 85 -4.39 21.12 13.90
CA ALA A 85 -5.45 22.01 13.43
C ALA A 85 -5.73 21.88 11.93
N TYR A 86 -4.77 21.37 11.15
CA TYR A 86 -4.88 21.21 9.70
C TYR A 86 -4.09 19.99 9.25
N ASN A 87 -4.74 19.03 8.59
CA ASN A 87 -4.08 17.85 8.06
C ASN A 87 -4.54 17.49 6.64
N ASP A 88 -4.07 16.34 6.15
CA ASP A 88 -4.40 15.78 4.84
C ASP A 88 -5.91 15.67 4.58
N THR A 89 -6.69 15.29 5.58
CA THR A 89 -8.16 15.18 5.51
C THR A 89 -8.79 16.55 5.27
N ASP A 90 -8.29 17.61 5.89
CA ASP A 90 -8.76 18.98 5.66
C ASP A 90 -8.41 19.47 4.24
N LEU A 91 -7.21 19.15 3.75
CA LEU A 91 -6.80 19.42 2.39
C LEU A 91 -7.70 18.71 1.37
N ILE A 92 -8.07 17.44 1.62
CA ILE A 92 -9.01 16.69 0.77
C ILE A 92 -10.36 17.41 0.70
N VAL A 93 -10.95 17.76 1.85
CA VAL A 93 -12.26 18.42 1.91
C VAL A 93 -12.23 19.76 1.17
N LYS A 94 -11.20 20.58 1.39
CA LYS A 94 -11.02 21.87 0.71
C LYS A 94 -10.89 21.70 -0.80
N THR A 95 -10.09 20.73 -1.24
CA THR A 95 -9.82 20.51 -2.66
C THR A 95 -11.04 19.95 -3.40
N ILE A 96 -11.74 18.96 -2.84
CA ILE A 96 -12.96 18.41 -3.45
C ILE A 96 -14.06 19.48 -3.55
N ASN A 97 -14.23 20.31 -2.52
CA ASN A 97 -15.23 21.38 -2.56
C ASN A 97 -14.95 22.43 -3.65
N SER A 98 -13.67 22.72 -3.93
CA SER A 98 -13.25 23.76 -4.88
C SER A 98 -13.07 23.26 -6.32
N ARG A 99 -12.69 22.00 -6.52
CA ARG A 99 -12.28 21.46 -7.84
C ARG A 99 -13.09 20.26 -8.33
N ASP A 100 -14.02 19.77 -7.51
CA ASP A 100 -14.88 18.64 -7.84
C ASP A 100 -14.08 17.41 -8.34
N ASN A 101 -14.42 16.81 -9.49
CA ASN A 101 -13.70 15.65 -10.04
C ASN A 101 -12.22 15.94 -10.35
N VAL A 102 -11.86 17.19 -10.66
CA VAL A 102 -10.46 17.58 -10.95
C VAL A 102 -9.63 17.56 -9.66
N ALA A 103 -10.25 17.55 -8.47
CA ALA A 103 -9.53 17.47 -7.21
C ALA A 103 -8.62 16.23 -7.13
N PHE A 104 -9.05 15.10 -7.68
CA PHE A 104 -8.33 13.83 -7.54
C PHE A 104 -7.03 13.77 -8.35
N THR A 105 -6.86 14.61 -9.37
CA THR A 105 -5.62 14.70 -10.15
C THR A 105 -4.53 15.48 -9.40
N PHE A 106 -4.90 16.25 -8.37
CA PHE A 106 -3.98 17.07 -7.57
C PHE A 106 -3.30 16.29 -6.45
N PHE A 107 -3.92 15.21 -5.96
CA PHE A 107 -3.43 14.50 -4.79
C PHE A 107 -2.16 13.70 -5.07
N ASP A 108 -1.11 14.00 -4.32
CA ASP A 108 0.13 13.24 -4.22
C ASP A 108 0.08 12.43 -2.94
N GLY A 109 -0.09 11.12 -3.01
CA GLY A 109 -0.42 10.33 -1.83
C GLY A 109 -0.58 8.85 -2.09
N GLU A 110 -0.90 8.16 -1.00
CA GLU A 110 -1.25 6.74 -0.96
C GLU A 110 -2.63 6.66 -0.33
N PHE A 111 -3.69 6.42 -1.12
CA PHE A 111 -5.05 6.71 -0.68
C PHE A 111 -6.13 5.86 -1.32
N ALA A 112 -7.20 5.67 -0.55
CA ALA A 112 -8.52 5.25 -0.97
C ALA A 112 -9.53 6.25 -0.40
N ILE A 113 -10.33 6.86 -1.28
CA ILE A 113 -11.32 7.91 -0.93
C ILE A 113 -12.71 7.48 -1.42
N CYS A 114 -13.70 7.60 -0.54
CA CYS A 114 -15.12 7.60 -0.88
C CYS A 114 -15.70 8.98 -0.59
N ALA A 115 -16.26 9.64 -1.60
CA ALA A 115 -16.95 10.92 -1.44
C ALA A 115 -18.38 10.82 -1.96
N TYR A 116 -19.37 11.03 -1.09
CA TYR A 116 -20.77 11.12 -1.47
C TYR A 116 -21.19 12.60 -1.52
N LEU A 117 -21.53 13.09 -2.71
CA LEU A 117 -21.88 14.48 -2.99
C LEU A 117 -23.41 14.61 -3.09
N PHE A 118 -24.05 15.00 -1.98
CA PHE A 118 -25.50 14.95 -1.80
C PHE A 118 -26.27 15.72 -2.90
N LYS A 119 -26.01 17.02 -3.03
CA LYS A 119 -26.74 17.91 -3.96
C LYS A 119 -26.47 17.59 -5.43
N ARG A 120 -25.35 16.92 -5.73
CA ARG A 120 -24.96 16.54 -7.10
C ARG A 120 -25.42 15.13 -7.49
N ASN A 121 -25.99 14.36 -6.56
CA ASN A 121 -26.38 12.95 -6.77
C ASN A 121 -25.24 12.09 -7.30
N ARG A 122 -24.04 12.22 -6.74
CA ARG A 122 -22.86 11.47 -7.18
C ARG A 122 -22.12 10.85 -6.02
N LEU A 123 -21.59 9.67 -6.26
CA LEU A 123 -20.63 9.03 -5.39
C LEU A 123 -19.33 8.81 -6.17
N LEU A 124 -18.24 9.25 -5.58
CA LEU A 124 -16.90 9.19 -6.14
C LEU A 124 -16.08 8.17 -5.35
N LEU A 125 -15.49 7.22 -6.06
CA LEU A 125 -14.55 6.25 -5.51
C LEU A 125 -13.19 6.48 -6.17
N ALA A 126 -12.17 6.78 -5.38
CA ALA A 126 -10.84 7.08 -5.92
C ALA A 126 -9.75 6.31 -5.20
N THR A 127 -8.74 5.89 -5.96
CA THR A 127 -7.54 5.21 -5.51
C THR A 127 -6.31 5.90 -6.06
N ASP A 128 -5.23 5.90 -5.28
CA ASP A 128 -3.92 6.42 -5.68
C ASP A 128 -3.34 5.73 -6.93
N PRO A 129 -2.24 6.25 -7.52
CA PRO A 129 -1.66 5.72 -8.77
C PRO A 129 -1.40 4.22 -8.80
N PHE A 130 -1.22 3.54 -7.66
CA PHE A 130 -1.00 2.09 -7.61
C PHE A 130 -2.06 1.33 -6.80
N ALA A 131 -3.14 2.00 -6.38
CA ALA A 131 -4.12 1.48 -5.42
C ALA A 131 -3.42 0.81 -4.22
N THR A 132 -2.42 1.52 -3.68
CA THR A 132 -1.68 1.10 -2.49
C THR A 132 -2.60 0.89 -1.30
N LYS A 133 -3.66 1.70 -1.20
CA LYS A 133 -4.74 1.50 -0.24
C LYS A 133 -5.92 0.79 -0.91
N PRO A 134 -6.43 -0.30 -0.30
CA PRO A 134 -7.46 -1.10 -0.94
C PRO A 134 -8.83 -0.42 -0.82
N LEU A 135 -9.60 -0.49 -1.90
CA LEU A 135 -10.97 -0.04 -1.98
C LEU A 135 -11.76 -1.00 -2.86
N TYR A 136 -12.88 -1.49 -2.34
CA TYR A 136 -13.79 -2.40 -3.00
C TYR A 136 -15.19 -1.81 -2.99
N PHE A 137 -16.01 -2.17 -3.97
CA PHE A 137 -17.38 -1.71 -4.05
C PHE A 137 -18.30 -2.74 -4.69
N GLN A 138 -19.59 -2.57 -4.44
CA GLN A 138 -20.69 -3.35 -4.99
C GLN A 138 -21.85 -2.39 -5.27
N SER A 139 -22.35 -2.40 -6.50
CA SER A 139 -23.53 -1.62 -6.92
C SER A 139 -24.69 -2.56 -7.23
N GLY A 140 -25.89 -2.19 -6.78
CA GLY A 140 -27.14 -2.85 -7.14
C GLY A 140 -28.13 -1.89 -7.79
N ALA A 141 -29.39 -2.31 -7.91
CA ALA A 141 -30.44 -1.48 -8.50
C ALA A 141 -30.76 -0.22 -7.67
N ASP A 142 -30.70 -0.31 -6.34
CA ASP A 142 -31.08 0.76 -5.42
C ASP A 142 -30.03 1.06 -4.35
N PHE A 143 -28.80 0.55 -4.50
CA PHE A 143 -27.72 0.76 -3.53
C PHE A 143 -26.32 0.81 -4.15
N LEU A 144 -25.40 1.45 -3.43
CA LEU A 144 -23.96 1.27 -3.55
C LEU A 144 -23.35 0.99 -2.18
N ILE A 145 -22.45 0.02 -2.11
CA ILE A 145 -21.62 -0.23 -0.94
C ILE A 145 -20.15 -0.11 -1.37
N ALA A 146 -19.34 0.57 -0.57
CA ALA A 146 -17.90 0.64 -0.72
C ALA A 146 -17.22 0.36 0.62
N GLY A 147 -16.04 -0.26 0.60
CA GLY A 147 -15.29 -0.57 1.81
C GLY A 147 -13.85 -0.98 1.56
N THR A 148 -13.05 -1.00 2.63
CA THR A 148 -11.61 -1.29 2.55
C THR A 148 -11.28 -2.62 1.90
N PHE A 149 -12.04 -3.67 2.21
CA PHE A 149 -11.86 -5.00 1.64
C PHE A 149 -13.14 -5.53 1.02
N ASP A 150 -12.99 -6.46 0.09
CA ASP A 150 -14.08 -7.30 -0.43
C ASP A 150 -14.93 -7.92 0.69
N THR A 151 -14.30 -8.43 1.74
CA THR A 151 -15.00 -9.03 2.90
C THR A 151 -15.74 -7.99 3.72
N THR A 152 -15.22 -6.77 3.84
CA THR A 152 -15.91 -5.63 4.46
C THR A 152 -17.19 -5.29 3.71
N VAL A 153 -17.13 -5.24 2.37
CA VAL A 153 -18.31 -5.04 1.50
C VAL A 153 -19.28 -6.21 1.65
N ALA A 154 -18.79 -7.46 1.60
CA ALA A 154 -19.62 -8.66 1.71
C ALA A 154 -20.40 -8.76 3.03
N LYS A 155 -19.86 -8.24 4.15
CA LYS A 155 -20.59 -8.23 5.44
C LYS A 155 -21.85 -7.37 5.43
N ALA A 156 -22.05 -6.50 4.44
CA ALA A 156 -23.31 -5.79 4.25
C ALA A 156 -24.49 -6.72 3.87
N GLY A 157 -24.21 -7.94 3.41
CA GLY A 157 -25.21 -8.97 3.15
C GLY A 157 -26.00 -8.80 1.86
N GLN A 158 -25.49 -8.01 0.91
CA GLN A 158 -26.07 -7.86 -0.43
C GLN A 158 -25.49 -8.88 -1.41
N ARG A 159 -26.33 -9.38 -2.32
CA ARG A 159 -25.93 -10.30 -3.40
C ARG A 159 -25.35 -9.51 -4.58
N GLY A 160 -24.47 -10.14 -5.35
CA GLY A 160 -23.89 -9.57 -6.57
C GLY A 160 -22.37 -9.54 -6.53
N GLU A 161 -21.78 -8.96 -7.57
CA GLU A 161 -20.34 -8.90 -7.77
C GLU A 161 -19.70 -7.79 -6.92
N ILE A 162 -18.60 -8.11 -6.25
CA ILE A 162 -17.77 -7.14 -5.53
C ILE A 162 -16.51 -6.87 -6.35
N LYS A 163 -16.29 -5.60 -6.70
CA LYS A 163 -15.18 -5.16 -7.56
C LYS A 163 -14.14 -4.39 -6.75
N LYS A 164 -12.86 -4.59 -7.03
CA LYS A 164 -11.79 -3.70 -6.53
C LYS A 164 -11.80 -2.45 -7.42
N VAL A 165 -11.73 -1.26 -6.82
CA VAL A 165 -11.43 -0.03 -7.57
C VAL A 165 -10.02 -0.16 -8.16
N PRO A 166 -9.83 -0.03 -9.48
CA PRO A 166 -8.51 -0.20 -10.10
C PRO A 166 -7.49 0.82 -9.60
N ALA A 167 -6.20 0.60 -9.86
CA ALA A 167 -5.17 1.60 -9.58
C ALA A 167 -5.39 2.87 -10.42
N ASN A 168 -4.92 4.02 -9.91
CA ASN A 168 -4.91 5.29 -10.63
C ASN A 168 -6.28 5.73 -11.14
N THR A 169 -7.37 5.45 -10.40
CA THR A 169 -8.72 5.53 -10.96
C THR A 169 -9.66 6.37 -10.10
N LEU A 170 -10.49 7.17 -10.77
CA LEU A 170 -11.70 7.79 -10.23
C LEU A 170 -12.92 7.17 -10.91
N ILE A 171 -13.80 6.55 -10.12
CA ILE A 171 -15.11 6.06 -10.57
C ILE A 171 -16.17 7.05 -10.08
N GLU A 172 -16.97 7.56 -11.01
CA GLU A 172 -18.16 8.36 -10.73
C GLU A 172 -19.42 7.52 -10.89
N ILE A 173 -20.25 7.48 -9.86
CA ILE A 173 -21.49 6.69 -9.80
C ILE A 173 -22.66 7.63 -9.56
N ASP A 174 -23.72 7.51 -10.34
CA ASP A 174 -24.95 8.29 -10.16
C ASP A 174 -25.78 7.69 -9.03
N THR A 175 -26.07 8.45 -7.97
CA THR A 175 -26.88 7.95 -6.86
C THR A 175 -28.38 7.92 -7.16
N LYS A 176 -28.81 8.34 -8.36
CA LYS A 176 -30.19 8.19 -8.83
C LYS A 176 -30.48 6.75 -9.28
N ASN A 177 -29.52 6.05 -9.87
CA ASN A 177 -29.73 4.69 -10.41
C ASN A 177 -28.58 3.73 -10.04
N PHE A 178 -27.61 4.20 -9.27
CA PHE A 178 -26.42 3.48 -8.79
C PHE A 178 -25.56 2.87 -9.90
N GLN A 179 -25.64 3.44 -11.11
CA GLN A 179 -24.82 3.05 -12.25
C GLN A 179 -23.52 3.86 -12.33
N ILE A 180 -22.45 3.21 -12.80
CA ILE A 180 -21.19 3.87 -13.10
C ILE A 180 -21.43 4.81 -14.30
N LYS A 181 -21.22 6.11 -14.09
CA LYS A 181 -21.27 7.14 -15.13
C LYS A 181 -19.96 7.27 -15.88
N SER A 182 -18.85 7.23 -15.15
CA SER A 182 -17.53 7.32 -15.76
C SER A 182 -16.46 6.66 -14.90
N GLN A 183 -15.40 6.24 -15.57
CA GLN A 183 -14.16 5.77 -14.95
C GLN A 183 -13.00 6.48 -15.64
N LYS A 184 -12.17 7.20 -14.88
CA LYS A 184 -11.10 8.03 -15.41
C LYS A 184 -9.78 7.76 -14.70
N ILE A 185 -8.68 7.87 -15.43
CA ILE A 185 -7.34 7.86 -14.85
C ILE A 185 -7.11 9.20 -14.14
N ILE A 186 -6.64 9.18 -12.88
CA ILE A 186 -6.43 10.42 -12.12
C ILE A 186 -5.10 11.10 -12.46
N ARG A 187 -4.04 10.32 -12.68
CA ARG A 187 -2.69 10.84 -12.92
C ARG A 187 -1.94 9.92 -13.89
N PRO A 188 -2.09 10.09 -15.22
CA PRO A 188 -1.44 9.22 -16.19
C PRO A 188 0.08 9.36 -16.12
N PHE A 189 0.80 8.26 -16.32
CA PHE A 189 2.25 8.27 -16.55
C PHE A 189 2.55 8.53 -18.02
N ASP A 190 3.59 9.32 -18.28
CA ASP A 190 4.03 9.65 -19.63
C ASP A 190 5.17 8.71 -20.05
N PHE A 191 4.92 7.87 -21.05
CA PHE A 191 5.92 6.95 -21.63
C PHE A 191 6.57 7.49 -22.91
N SER A 192 6.18 8.67 -23.36
CA SER A 192 6.66 9.26 -24.62
C SER A 192 8.08 9.83 -24.50
N ASN A 193 8.48 10.25 -23.29
CA ASN A 193 9.75 10.93 -23.07
C ASN A 193 10.76 10.05 -22.32
N GLN A 194 11.57 9.26 -23.04
CA GLN A 194 12.58 8.36 -22.46
C GLN A 194 14.01 8.81 -22.82
N ASN A 195 14.40 10.01 -22.40
CA ASN A 195 15.64 10.67 -22.81
C ASN A 195 16.66 10.90 -21.70
N SER A 196 16.36 10.57 -20.45
CA SER A 196 17.30 10.80 -19.34
C SER A 196 18.52 9.89 -19.48
N THR A 197 19.71 10.50 -19.43
CA THR A 197 21.02 9.88 -19.66
C THR A 197 21.75 9.48 -18.38
N ASP A 198 21.23 9.88 -17.22
CA ASP A 198 21.77 9.60 -15.89
C ASP A 198 20.64 9.33 -14.88
N PHE A 199 21.01 9.09 -13.62
CA PHE A 199 20.10 8.78 -12.52
C PHE A 199 19.84 9.97 -11.58
N GLU A 200 20.39 11.16 -11.84
CA GLU A 200 20.37 12.30 -10.89
C GLU A 200 18.94 12.71 -10.52
N LYS A 201 18.07 12.84 -11.53
CA LYS A 201 16.66 13.16 -11.31
C LYS A 201 15.96 12.09 -10.49
N TRP A 202 16.22 10.82 -10.80
CA TRP A 202 15.64 9.69 -10.08
C TRP A 202 16.09 9.68 -8.61
N ASN A 203 17.39 9.83 -8.36
CA ASN A 203 17.99 9.89 -7.03
C ASN A 203 17.36 11.03 -6.20
N HIS A 204 17.20 12.21 -6.80
CA HIS A 204 16.55 13.35 -6.15
C HIS A 204 15.09 13.11 -5.79
N VAL A 205 14.28 12.55 -6.71
CA VAL A 205 12.87 12.30 -6.42
C VAL A 205 12.69 11.15 -5.43
N PHE A 206 13.56 10.13 -5.43
CA PHE A 206 13.54 9.05 -4.45
C PHE A 206 13.86 9.57 -3.04
N LYS A 207 14.88 10.43 -2.92
CA LYS A 207 15.18 11.15 -1.67
C LYS A 207 13.94 11.89 -1.15
N LYS A 208 13.26 12.66 -1.99
CA LYS A 208 12.02 13.38 -1.63
C LYS A 208 10.87 12.44 -1.25
N ALA A 209 10.76 11.29 -1.91
CA ALA A 209 9.74 10.28 -1.63
C ALA A 209 9.90 9.68 -0.22
N ILE A 210 11.14 9.53 0.26
CA ILE A 210 11.45 9.15 1.66
C ILE A 210 11.09 10.27 2.62
N ILE A 211 11.52 11.51 2.36
CA ILE A 211 11.24 12.67 3.24
C ILE A 211 9.73 12.78 3.49
N LYS A 212 8.91 12.88 2.44
CA LYS A 212 7.48 13.13 2.61
C LYS A 212 6.73 12.00 3.32
N ARG A 213 7.27 10.78 3.31
CA ARG A 213 6.73 9.59 4.00
C ARG A 213 7.21 9.43 5.44
N THR A 214 8.15 10.24 5.88
CA THR A 214 8.76 10.12 7.22
C THR A 214 8.63 11.40 8.04
N TYR A 215 8.33 12.52 7.38
CA TYR A 215 8.17 13.82 8.00
C TYR A 215 6.89 13.92 8.84
N ASN A 216 6.95 14.69 9.94
CA ASN A 216 5.80 15.13 10.74
C ASN A 216 4.82 14.01 11.16
N SER A 217 5.39 12.87 11.52
CA SER A 217 4.66 11.74 12.06
C SER A 217 4.67 11.75 13.58
N ARG A 218 3.52 11.44 14.20
CA ARG A 218 3.43 11.15 15.65
C ARG A 218 4.17 9.86 16.06
N HIS A 219 4.37 8.96 15.12
CA HIS A 219 4.92 7.63 15.36
C HIS A 219 6.29 7.47 14.70
N ARG A 220 7.18 6.73 15.37
CA ARG A 220 8.47 6.37 14.77
C ARG A 220 8.24 5.44 13.56
N VAL A 221 9.01 5.68 12.51
CA VAL A 221 9.04 4.85 11.30
C VAL A 221 9.88 3.61 11.55
N PHE A 222 9.44 2.48 11.04
CA PHE A 222 10.23 1.25 11.02
C PHE A 222 10.27 0.63 9.63
N LEU A 223 11.19 -0.31 9.41
CA LEU A 223 11.21 -1.15 8.23
C LEU A 223 11.89 -2.48 8.49
N GLY A 224 11.55 -3.48 7.69
CA GLY A 224 12.32 -4.71 7.59
C GLY A 224 13.61 -4.47 6.81
N LEU A 225 14.73 -4.99 7.32
CA LEU A 225 16.03 -4.95 6.66
C LEU A 225 16.42 -6.36 6.21
N SER A 226 16.62 -6.52 4.90
CA SER A 226 17.17 -7.73 4.26
C SER A 226 18.59 -7.46 3.76
N SER A 227 19.20 -8.39 3.03
CA SER A 227 20.46 -8.21 2.28
C SER A 227 20.24 -7.61 0.88
N GLY A 228 18.97 -7.49 0.46
CA GLY A 228 18.57 -7.05 -0.87
C GLY A 228 18.65 -5.53 -1.12
N HIS A 229 18.35 -5.16 -2.35
CA HIS A 229 18.45 -3.78 -2.85
C HIS A 229 17.39 -2.86 -2.26
N ASP A 230 16.12 -3.28 -2.23
CA ASP A 230 14.99 -2.38 -1.96
C ASP A 230 14.98 -1.86 -0.51
N SER A 231 15.06 -2.77 0.47
CA SER A 231 15.19 -2.43 1.89
C SER A 231 16.51 -1.71 2.16
N GLY A 232 17.58 -2.12 1.49
CA GLY A 232 18.91 -1.53 1.59
C GLY A 232 18.91 -0.06 1.21
N LEU A 233 18.32 0.29 0.07
CA LEU A 233 18.29 1.67 -0.39
C LEU A 233 17.46 2.55 0.54
N MET A 234 16.32 2.05 1.03
CA MET A 234 15.53 2.81 2.00
C MET A 234 16.33 3.09 3.29
N VAL A 235 17.04 2.09 3.83
CA VAL A 235 17.91 2.27 5.00
C VAL A 235 19.04 3.28 4.71
N ALA A 236 19.73 3.12 3.59
CA ALA A 236 20.83 4.00 3.19
C ALA A 236 20.37 5.46 3.09
N GLU A 237 19.23 5.70 2.45
CA GLU A 237 18.63 7.03 2.32
C GLU A 237 18.18 7.62 3.65
N MET A 238 17.57 6.82 4.53
CA MET A 238 17.17 7.33 5.85
C MET A 238 18.38 7.69 6.72
N ILE A 239 19.49 6.94 6.63
CA ILE A 239 20.75 7.28 7.32
C ILE A 239 21.33 8.58 6.76
N GLU A 240 21.46 8.69 5.43
CA GLU A 240 21.98 9.88 4.75
C GLU A 240 21.17 11.13 5.11
N GLN A 241 19.85 10.98 5.19
CA GLN A 241 18.93 12.06 5.52
C GLN A 241 18.77 12.30 7.03
N LYS A 242 19.48 11.54 7.88
CA LYS A 242 19.40 11.61 9.35
C LYS A 242 17.97 11.45 9.90
N ILE A 243 17.17 10.62 9.23
CA ILE A 243 15.81 10.30 9.65
C ILE A 243 15.89 9.25 10.77
N PRO A 244 15.24 9.44 11.92
CA PRO A 244 15.18 8.42 12.96
C PRO A 244 14.21 7.30 12.56
N PHE A 245 14.68 6.05 12.60
CA PHE A 245 13.86 4.87 12.34
C PHE A 245 14.30 3.67 13.19
N HIS A 246 13.51 2.61 13.14
CA HIS A 246 13.83 1.30 13.72
C HIS A 246 13.94 0.24 12.62
N ALA A 247 15.06 -0.47 12.53
CA ALA A 247 15.25 -1.59 11.61
C ALA A 247 14.94 -2.94 12.27
N TYR A 248 14.12 -3.77 11.64
CA TYR A 248 13.93 -5.17 12.04
C TYR A 248 14.64 -6.09 11.04
N VAL A 249 15.63 -6.84 11.51
CA VAL A 249 16.46 -7.71 10.67
C VAL A 249 15.98 -9.14 10.79
N MET A 250 15.60 -9.77 9.67
CA MET A 250 15.36 -11.22 9.62
C MET A 250 16.57 -11.87 8.94
N THR A 251 17.18 -12.89 9.51
CA THR A 251 18.43 -13.47 9.00
C THR A 251 18.25 -14.70 8.10
N TYR A 252 17.07 -15.32 8.14
CA TYR A 252 16.82 -16.55 7.38
C TYR A 252 16.82 -16.33 5.85
N LEU A 253 17.64 -17.09 5.12
CA LEU A 253 17.92 -17.00 3.67
C LEU A 253 18.60 -15.71 3.21
N GLU A 254 19.09 -14.88 4.14
CA GLU A 254 19.85 -13.68 3.80
C GLU A 254 21.34 -13.97 3.66
N ASP A 255 22.05 -13.11 2.93
CA ASP A 255 23.52 -13.12 2.95
C ASP A 255 24.02 -12.56 4.28
N GLN A 256 24.55 -13.46 5.13
CA GLN A 256 24.99 -13.11 6.48
C GLN A 256 26.11 -12.06 6.48
N LYS A 257 27.03 -12.10 5.51
CA LYS A 257 28.12 -11.12 5.43
C LYS A 257 27.58 -9.72 5.17
N ILE A 258 26.64 -9.58 4.23
CA ILE A 258 25.99 -8.30 3.95
C ILE A 258 25.16 -7.83 5.15
N ILE A 259 24.43 -8.72 5.82
CA ILE A 259 23.66 -8.37 7.02
C ILE A 259 24.59 -7.86 8.14
N ASP A 260 25.72 -8.54 8.39
CA ASP A 260 26.69 -8.12 9.41
C ASP A 260 27.29 -6.76 9.10
N GLU A 261 27.62 -6.49 7.83
CA GLU A 261 28.09 -5.18 7.37
C GLU A 261 27.02 -4.10 7.57
N ARG A 262 25.76 -4.36 7.21
CA ARG A 262 24.64 -3.43 7.44
C ARG A 262 24.43 -3.16 8.93
N ILE A 263 24.50 -4.18 9.79
CA ILE A 263 24.40 -4.01 11.24
C ILE A 263 25.53 -3.12 11.78
N LYS A 264 26.77 -3.27 11.29
CA LYS A 264 27.88 -2.38 11.66
C LYS A 264 27.57 -0.92 11.28
N ILE A 265 26.99 -0.70 10.10
CA ILE A 265 26.58 0.64 9.65
C ILE A 265 25.47 1.21 10.55
N LEU A 266 24.47 0.40 10.92
CA LEU A 266 23.40 0.81 11.85
C LEU A 266 23.97 1.22 13.22
N LYS A 267 24.87 0.41 13.79
CA LYS A 267 25.55 0.71 15.05
C LYS A 267 26.35 2.02 14.98
N LYS A 268 27.14 2.20 13.91
CA LYS A 268 27.95 3.42 13.69
C LYS A 268 27.07 4.67 13.66
N ASN A 269 25.87 4.58 13.08
CA ASN A 269 24.93 5.69 12.96
C ASN A 269 23.91 5.76 14.11
N GLN A 270 24.09 4.97 15.18
CA GLN A 270 23.20 4.93 16.36
C GLN A 270 21.73 4.66 16.01
N ILE A 271 21.48 3.87 14.96
CA ILE A 271 20.14 3.47 14.56
C ILE A 271 19.68 2.29 15.44
N LYS A 272 18.45 2.36 15.98
CA LYS A 272 17.84 1.24 16.71
C LYS A 272 17.59 0.07 15.76
N PHE A 273 17.93 -1.14 16.17
CA PHE A 273 17.60 -2.35 15.41
C PHE A 273 17.36 -3.57 16.32
N ASP A 274 16.48 -4.45 15.87
CA ASP A 274 16.21 -5.76 16.48
C ASP A 274 16.49 -6.87 15.45
N VAL A 275 17.30 -7.86 15.83
CA VAL A 275 17.52 -9.07 15.02
C VAL A 275 16.51 -10.12 15.46
N LEU A 276 15.66 -10.55 14.52
CA LEU A 276 14.59 -11.49 14.75
C LEU A 276 14.96 -12.86 14.18
N ASP A 277 15.07 -13.85 15.06
CA ASP A 277 15.26 -15.26 14.73
C ASP A 277 14.19 -16.11 15.43
N PRO A 278 12.98 -16.23 14.85
CA PRO A 278 11.86 -16.86 15.53
C PRO A 278 12.06 -18.37 15.67
N SER A 279 11.73 -18.91 16.84
CA SER A 279 11.60 -20.35 17.01
C SER A 279 10.44 -20.93 16.18
N LYS A 280 10.49 -22.24 15.90
CA LYS A 280 9.38 -22.96 15.22
C LYS A 280 8.04 -22.78 15.93
N LYS A 281 8.05 -22.64 17.27
CA LYS A 281 6.84 -22.41 18.09
C LYS A 281 6.27 -21.01 17.84
N GLU A 282 7.13 -20.00 17.83
CA GLU A 282 6.73 -18.61 17.54
C GLU A 282 6.20 -18.47 16.12
N TRP A 283 6.89 -19.06 15.14
CA TRP A 283 6.46 -19.09 13.74
C TRP A 283 5.05 -19.67 13.58
N ARG A 284 4.78 -20.83 14.20
CA ARG A 284 3.44 -21.44 14.19
C ARG A 284 2.40 -20.58 14.89
N LYS A 285 2.75 -19.93 16.00
CA LYS A 285 1.84 -19.06 16.74
C LYS A 285 1.42 -17.87 15.88
N ILE A 286 2.36 -17.21 15.21
CA ILE A 286 2.06 -16.07 14.34
C ILE A 286 1.27 -16.52 13.10
N LYS A 287 1.62 -17.67 12.48
CA LYS A 287 0.88 -18.26 11.35
C LYS A 287 -0.59 -18.52 11.73
N ASN A 288 -0.83 -19.18 12.85
CA ASN A 288 -2.18 -19.45 13.35
C ASN A 288 -2.94 -18.17 13.70
N PHE A 289 -2.26 -17.17 14.27
CA PHE A 289 -2.86 -15.88 14.57
C PHE A 289 -3.29 -15.15 13.30
N VAL A 290 -2.46 -15.13 12.25
CA VAL A 290 -2.80 -14.56 10.94
C VAL A 290 -4.00 -15.30 10.34
N SER A 291 -3.95 -16.64 10.24
CA SER A 291 -5.04 -17.43 9.63
C SER A 291 -6.38 -17.27 10.35
N LYS A 292 -6.38 -17.07 11.67
CA LYS A 292 -7.61 -16.88 12.47
C LYS A 292 -8.20 -15.48 12.36
N ASN A 293 -7.38 -14.46 12.12
CA ASN A 293 -7.79 -13.05 12.28
C ASN A 293 -7.73 -12.23 10.99
N VAL A 294 -7.11 -12.73 9.93
CA VAL A 294 -7.12 -12.12 8.59
C VAL A 294 -8.04 -12.97 7.72
N GLU A 295 -8.99 -12.35 7.05
CA GLU A 295 -9.90 -13.09 6.16
C GLU A 295 -9.18 -13.72 4.97
N PRO A 296 -9.65 -14.87 4.43
CA PRO A 296 -9.01 -15.56 3.31
C PRO A 296 -8.62 -14.65 2.16
N TYR A 297 -7.37 -14.76 1.71
CA TYR A 297 -6.88 -14.02 0.56
C TYR A 297 -6.26 -15.00 -0.43
N LYS A 298 -7.12 -15.55 -1.28
CA LYS A 298 -6.69 -16.53 -2.28
C LYS A 298 -6.00 -15.82 -3.42
N LEU A 299 -4.82 -16.30 -3.78
CA LEU A 299 -4.16 -15.99 -5.03
C LEU A 299 -5.08 -16.49 -6.16
N ILE A 300 -5.54 -15.56 -6.97
CA ILE A 300 -5.94 -15.87 -8.34
C ILE A 300 -4.65 -15.74 -9.12
N ASN A 301 -4.04 -16.86 -9.49
CA ASN A 301 -2.73 -16.88 -10.11
C ASN A 301 -2.75 -15.97 -11.35
N PRO A 302 -2.00 -14.86 -11.37
CA PRO A 302 -2.02 -14.00 -12.54
C PRO A 302 -1.21 -14.65 -13.69
N ASP A 303 -0.37 -15.65 -13.39
CA ASP A 303 0.43 -16.42 -14.34
C ASP A 303 -0.06 -17.87 -14.40
N ASP A 304 -0.77 -18.29 -15.46
CA ASP A 304 -1.25 -19.67 -15.62
C ASP A 304 -0.13 -20.74 -15.51
N SER A 305 1.13 -20.34 -15.73
CA SER A 305 2.33 -21.19 -15.65
C SER A 305 3.07 -21.18 -14.31
N PHE A 306 2.68 -20.34 -13.34
CA PHE A 306 3.41 -20.19 -12.08
C PHE A 306 2.75 -20.94 -10.92
N GLN A 307 2.97 -22.25 -10.83
CA GLN A 307 2.35 -23.12 -9.81
C GLN A 307 3.17 -23.26 -8.51
N ASN A 308 4.00 -22.28 -8.14
CA ASN A 308 4.92 -22.44 -6.99
C ASN A 308 4.29 -22.20 -5.61
N PHE A 309 2.97 -22.02 -5.52
CA PHE A 309 2.29 -21.96 -4.23
C PHE A 309 1.53 -23.27 -4.01
N SER A 310 2.08 -24.12 -3.15
CA SER A 310 1.41 -25.34 -2.67
C SER A 310 0.08 -25.04 -1.98
N ASP A 311 -0.07 -23.82 -1.43
CA ASP A 311 -1.33 -23.31 -0.89
C ASP A 311 -1.69 -21.96 -1.54
N PRO A 312 -2.85 -21.84 -2.22
CA PRO A 312 -3.28 -20.60 -2.86
C PRO A 312 -3.66 -19.51 -1.84
N ASP A 313 -3.80 -19.82 -0.54
CA ASP A 313 -4.07 -18.82 0.48
C ASP A 313 -2.81 -18.03 0.85
N LEU A 314 -2.68 -16.83 0.28
CA LEU A 314 -1.51 -15.98 0.45
C LEU A 314 -1.24 -15.61 1.91
N ARG A 315 -2.24 -15.65 2.80
CA ARG A 315 -2.00 -15.44 4.23
C ARG A 315 -0.93 -16.35 4.83
N LYS A 316 -0.69 -17.51 4.21
CA LYS A 316 0.29 -18.50 4.66
C LYS A 316 1.66 -18.34 4.01
N ASN A 317 1.81 -17.43 3.04
CA ASN A 317 3.09 -17.12 2.42
C ASN A 317 4.12 -16.74 3.49
N SER A 318 5.32 -17.33 3.41
CA SER A 318 6.37 -17.15 4.41
C SER A 318 6.80 -15.70 4.58
N GLY A 319 6.90 -14.93 3.50
CA GLY A 319 7.18 -13.50 3.54
C GLY A 319 6.10 -12.70 4.28
N PHE A 320 4.81 -13.01 4.09
CA PHE A 320 3.75 -12.36 4.86
C PHE A 320 3.73 -12.75 6.33
N ILE A 321 4.10 -13.99 6.67
CA ILE A 321 4.25 -14.41 8.07
C ILE A 321 5.45 -13.71 8.72
N ALA A 322 6.56 -13.55 8.02
CA ALA A 322 7.71 -12.79 8.46
C ALA A 322 7.35 -11.31 8.68
N SER A 323 6.62 -10.68 7.74
CA SER A 323 6.10 -9.32 7.92
C SER A 323 5.15 -9.22 9.11
N ALA A 324 4.28 -10.21 9.34
CA ALA A 324 3.40 -10.24 10.51
C ALA A 324 4.18 -10.29 11.82
N LEU A 325 5.31 -11.00 11.85
CA LEU A 325 6.20 -11.06 13.02
C LEU A 325 6.87 -9.69 13.26
N ILE A 326 7.39 -9.04 12.22
CA ILE A 326 7.95 -7.68 12.32
C ILE A 326 6.88 -6.71 12.83
N PHE A 327 5.69 -6.74 12.24
CA PHE A 327 4.56 -5.89 12.61
C PHE A 327 4.09 -6.09 14.05
N LYS A 328 4.16 -7.32 14.56
CA LYS A 328 3.90 -7.61 15.96
C LYS A 328 4.89 -6.88 16.88
N HIS A 329 6.19 -6.99 16.61
CA HIS A 329 7.23 -6.34 17.42
C HIS A 329 7.19 -4.81 17.29
N ALA A 330 6.99 -4.28 16.07
CA ALA A 330 6.79 -2.86 15.83
C ALA A 330 5.63 -2.30 16.67
N LYS A 331 4.48 -2.98 16.65
CA LYS A 331 3.33 -2.61 17.48
C LYS A 331 3.66 -2.65 18.98
N GLU A 332 4.35 -3.68 19.45
CA GLU A 332 4.79 -3.82 20.85
C GLU A 332 5.74 -2.67 21.27
N ASN A 333 6.52 -2.14 20.33
CA ASN A 333 7.38 -0.98 20.49
C ASN A 333 6.68 0.38 20.28
N GLY A 334 5.37 0.42 20.00
CA GLY A 334 4.64 1.66 19.73
C GLY A 334 4.93 2.28 18.36
N GLU A 335 5.35 1.46 17.39
CA GLU A 335 5.70 1.87 16.03
C GLU A 335 4.59 1.47 15.05
N PHE A 336 4.02 2.47 14.37
CA PHE A 336 2.81 2.28 13.57
C PHE A 336 2.99 2.62 12.09
N ILE A 337 4.19 3.04 11.67
CA ILE A 337 4.49 3.40 10.27
C ILE A 337 5.61 2.51 9.75
N GLY A 338 5.29 1.61 8.83
CA GLY A 338 6.24 0.71 8.19
C GLY A 338 6.55 1.13 6.76
N LEU A 339 7.82 1.30 6.40
CA LEU A 339 8.20 1.43 4.98
C LEU A 339 8.33 0.05 4.33
N SER A 340 7.81 -0.07 3.12
CA SER A 340 7.84 -1.31 2.33
C SER A 340 8.60 -1.12 1.02
N GLY A 341 9.41 -2.12 0.68
CA GLY A 341 10.12 -2.20 -0.60
C GLY A 341 9.23 -2.56 -1.80
N GLN A 342 7.93 -2.77 -1.60
CA GLN A 342 6.98 -3.10 -2.65
C GLN A 342 7.05 -2.09 -3.80
N GLY A 343 7.03 -2.57 -5.04
CA GLY A 343 7.29 -1.77 -6.24
C GLY A 343 8.74 -1.87 -6.73
N GLY A 344 9.70 -2.21 -5.85
CA GLY A 344 11.10 -2.41 -6.20
C GLY A 344 11.29 -3.44 -7.32
N ASP A 345 10.67 -4.61 -7.16
CA ASP A 345 10.74 -5.69 -8.16
C ASP A 345 9.86 -5.43 -9.38
N GLU A 346 8.62 -4.99 -9.14
CA GLU A 346 7.57 -4.78 -10.15
C GLU A 346 7.94 -3.69 -11.15
N ILE A 347 8.45 -2.55 -10.64
CA ILE A 347 8.67 -1.34 -11.43
C ILE A 347 10.08 -1.32 -12.02
N TYR A 348 11.11 -1.61 -11.22
CA TYR A 348 12.49 -1.31 -11.60
C TYR A 348 13.24 -2.50 -12.20
N SER A 349 12.63 -3.68 -12.17
CA SER A 349 13.17 -4.88 -12.82
C SER A 349 12.13 -5.69 -13.58
N ASP A 350 10.83 -5.43 -13.35
CA ASP A 350 9.75 -6.32 -13.76
C ASP A 350 10.06 -7.79 -13.44
N TYR A 351 10.59 -8.07 -12.25
CA TYR A 351 11.05 -9.41 -11.83
C TYR A 351 12.15 -10.07 -12.69
N TYR A 352 12.71 -9.39 -13.67
CA TYR A 352 13.76 -9.93 -14.52
C TYR A 352 15.13 -9.87 -13.83
N ASN A 353 15.67 -11.05 -13.51
CA ASN A 353 17.04 -11.28 -13.07
C ASN A 353 17.35 -12.77 -13.30
N GLU A 354 18.57 -13.11 -13.69
CA GLU A 354 19.04 -14.49 -13.91
C GLU A 354 18.86 -15.39 -12.67
N PHE A 355 18.90 -14.79 -11.47
CA PHE A 355 18.71 -15.44 -10.17
C PHE A 355 17.33 -15.21 -9.55
N ALA A 356 16.45 -14.43 -10.21
CA ALA A 356 15.06 -14.29 -9.79
C ALA A 356 14.18 -15.30 -10.55
N ASN A 357 12.87 -15.06 -10.58
CA ASN A 357 11.96 -15.84 -11.38
C ASN A 357 11.62 -15.10 -12.69
N PRO A 358 12.41 -15.30 -13.76
CA PRO A 358 12.20 -14.59 -15.02
C PRO A 358 10.83 -14.91 -15.65
N LYS A 359 10.13 -15.97 -15.22
CA LYS A 359 8.77 -16.28 -15.68
C LYS A 359 7.74 -15.22 -15.27
N MET A 360 7.95 -14.54 -14.13
CA MET A 360 7.07 -13.45 -13.67
C MET A 360 7.22 -12.16 -14.49
N SER A 361 8.34 -12.00 -15.19
CA SER A 361 8.62 -10.83 -16.02
C SER A 361 7.86 -10.90 -17.33
N GLU A 362 7.22 -9.81 -17.72
CA GLU A 362 6.70 -9.61 -19.08
C GLU A 362 7.78 -9.10 -20.02
N LEU A 363 8.58 -8.14 -19.55
CA LEU A 363 9.54 -7.42 -20.39
C LEU A 363 10.82 -8.23 -20.65
N LYS A 364 11.13 -9.21 -19.80
CA LYS A 364 12.36 -10.02 -19.87
C LYS A 364 13.64 -9.16 -19.99
N GLY A 365 13.66 -8.02 -19.29
CA GLY A 365 14.76 -7.05 -19.35
C GLY A 365 14.82 -6.18 -20.62
N LYS A 366 13.89 -6.35 -21.56
CA LYS A 366 13.82 -5.59 -22.81
C LYS A 366 13.02 -4.31 -22.62
N TRP A 367 13.71 -3.23 -22.28
CA TRP A 367 13.09 -1.91 -22.08
C TRP A 367 12.90 -1.10 -23.37
N HIS A 368 13.56 -1.50 -24.47
CA HIS A 368 13.43 -0.81 -25.75
C HIS A 368 12.01 -0.99 -26.31
N GLY A 369 11.37 0.12 -26.69
CA GLY A 369 10.03 0.11 -27.28
C GLY A 369 8.86 -0.01 -26.29
N VAL A 370 9.12 -0.01 -24.98
CA VAL A 370 8.06 0.02 -23.95
C VAL A 370 7.35 1.37 -23.99
N LYS A 371 6.10 1.40 -24.47
CA LYS A 371 5.28 2.62 -24.65
C LYS A 371 4.13 2.74 -23.65
N GLY A 372 4.08 1.89 -22.63
CA GLY A 372 2.98 1.87 -21.68
C GLY A 372 3.26 0.97 -20.47
N PRO A 373 2.30 0.92 -19.52
CA PRO A 373 2.41 0.09 -18.33
C PRO A 373 2.40 -1.39 -18.74
N TRP A 374 3.35 -2.16 -18.20
CA TRP A 374 3.35 -3.62 -18.29
C TRP A 374 2.44 -4.23 -17.21
N ARG A 375 2.21 -5.52 -17.28
CA ARG A 375 1.25 -6.28 -16.46
C ARG A 375 1.49 -6.12 -14.96
N ASN A 376 2.74 -6.16 -14.51
CA ASN A 376 3.09 -5.97 -13.10
C ASN A 376 3.11 -4.49 -12.68
N PHE A 377 2.92 -3.53 -13.59
CA PHE A 377 2.94 -2.11 -13.25
C PHE A 377 1.79 -1.73 -12.31
N TYR A 378 0.53 -1.97 -12.73
CA TYR A 378 -0.67 -1.77 -11.90
C TYR A 378 -1.27 -3.07 -11.35
N GLY A 379 -1.05 -4.19 -12.07
CA GLY A 379 -1.71 -5.46 -11.86
C GLY A 379 -0.76 -6.54 -11.37
N GLY A 380 -0.96 -7.76 -11.88
CA GLY A 380 -0.07 -8.91 -11.64
C GLY A 380 0.35 -9.05 -10.18
N TRP A 381 1.66 -9.23 -9.98
CA TRP A 381 2.25 -9.41 -8.65
C TRP A 381 2.16 -8.15 -7.78
N ASN A 382 2.16 -6.94 -8.36
CA ASN A 382 2.03 -5.70 -7.59
C ASN A 382 0.70 -5.64 -6.83
N LYS A 383 -0.41 -5.88 -7.56
CA LYS A 383 -1.75 -5.90 -6.98
C LYS A 383 -1.89 -6.98 -5.91
N VAL A 384 -1.28 -8.14 -6.14
CA VAL A 384 -1.29 -9.29 -5.23
C VAL A 384 -0.55 -8.97 -3.93
N PHE A 385 0.69 -8.49 -4.02
CA PHE A 385 1.51 -8.24 -2.84
C PHE A 385 1.07 -7.01 -2.05
N LEU A 386 0.61 -5.94 -2.71
CA LEU A 386 -0.07 -4.83 -2.05
C LEU A 386 -1.30 -5.32 -1.28
N GLY A 387 -2.16 -6.13 -1.92
CA GLY A 387 -3.36 -6.67 -1.29
C GLY A 387 -3.06 -7.51 -0.05
N GLY A 388 -2.04 -8.37 -0.12
CA GLY A 388 -1.61 -9.17 1.02
C GLY A 388 -0.99 -8.32 2.12
N ASN A 389 -0.05 -7.42 1.79
CA ASN A 389 0.60 -6.56 2.76
C ASN A 389 -0.40 -5.66 3.52
N GLU A 390 -1.37 -5.09 2.82
CA GLU A 390 -2.43 -4.27 3.41
C GLU A 390 -3.32 -5.06 4.36
N ARG A 391 -3.56 -6.35 4.11
CA ARG A 391 -4.31 -7.25 5.01
C ARG A 391 -3.52 -7.68 6.24
N ILE A 392 -2.20 -7.85 6.10
CA ILE A 392 -1.33 -8.26 7.19
C ILE A 392 -1.04 -7.06 8.12
N SER A 393 -0.61 -5.92 7.58
CA SER A 393 -0.37 -4.68 8.33
C SER A 393 -1.63 -4.20 9.08
N SER A 394 -2.75 -4.15 8.36
CA SER A 394 -3.97 -4.88 8.74
C SER A 394 -4.25 -5.14 10.20
N LEU A 395 -3.84 -6.36 10.52
CA LEU A 395 -4.07 -7.08 11.75
C LEU A 395 -3.46 -6.39 12.96
N PHE A 396 -2.39 -5.62 12.73
CA PHE A 396 -1.58 -4.98 13.76
C PHE A 396 -1.88 -3.49 13.89
N GLY A 397 -2.68 -2.91 13.00
CA GLY A 397 -2.94 -1.47 13.01
C GLY A 397 -1.73 -0.67 12.54
N ILE A 398 -0.97 -1.22 11.60
CA ILE A 398 0.19 -0.55 10.99
C ILE A 398 -0.24 0.15 9.71
N GLU A 399 0.42 1.27 9.41
CA GLU A 399 0.39 1.93 8.12
C GLU A 399 1.64 1.62 7.32
N SER A 400 1.45 0.90 6.22
CA SER A 400 2.50 0.65 5.24
C SER A 400 2.62 1.85 4.29
N ARG A 401 3.83 2.33 4.01
CA ARG A 401 4.12 3.36 3.00
C ARG A 401 5.09 2.81 1.96
N TYR A 402 4.97 3.27 0.72
CA TYR A 402 5.57 2.64 -0.47
C TYR A 402 6.39 3.64 -1.29
N PRO A 403 7.63 3.99 -0.86
CA PRO A 403 8.47 4.97 -1.56
C PRO A 403 8.74 4.62 -3.04
N PHE A 404 8.87 3.34 -3.37
CA PHE A 404 9.10 2.84 -4.72
C PHE A 404 7.88 2.96 -5.66
N LEU A 405 6.69 3.18 -5.11
CA LEU A 405 5.45 3.41 -5.86
C LEU A 405 5.05 4.89 -5.87
N ASP A 406 5.98 5.77 -5.50
CA ASP A 406 5.78 7.20 -5.64
C ASP A 406 5.64 7.61 -7.11
N PHE A 407 4.63 8.41 -7.45
CA PHE A 407 4.40 8.81 -8.83
C PHE A 407 5.65 9.43 -9.48
N ASN A 408 6.33 10.34 -8.79
CA ASN A 408 7.47 11.04 -9.39
C ASN A 408 8.67 10.09 -9.54
N VAL A 409 8.88 9.19 -8.58
CA VAL A 409 9.95 8.17 -8.65
C VAL A 409 9.73 7.23 -9.83
N VAL A 410 8.49 6.76 -10.02
CA VAL A 410 8.17 5.88 -11.15
C VAL A 410 8.23 6.65 -12.48
N GLN A 411 7.76 7.89 -12.53
CA GLN A 411 7.84 8.72 -13.74
C GLN A 411 9.30 8.98 -14.14
N GLU A 412 10.19 9.32 -13.20
CA GLU A 412 11.61 9.51 -13.53
C GLU A 412 12.29 8.21 -13.96
N PHE A 413 11.86 7.05 -13.44
CA PHE A 413 12.32 5.77 -13.97
C PHE A 413 11.87 5.56 -15.41
N ILE A 414 10.59 5.84 -15.72
CA ILE A 414 10.08 5.77 -17.09
C ILE A 414 10.90 6.68 -18.02
N ASN A 415 11.29 7.87 -17.55
CA ASN A 415 12.07 8.84 -18.32
C ASN A 415 13.50 8.40 -18.65
N LEU A 416 14.05 7.39 -17.95
CA LEU A 416 15.38 6.87 -18.26
C LEU A 416 15.44 6.28 -19.66
N LEU A 417 16.57 6.48 -20.34
CA LEU A 417 16.87 5.76 -21.58
C LEU A 417 16.77 4.25 -21.37
N PRO A 418 16.17 3.49 -22.30
CA PRO A 418 16.04 2.03 -22.17
C PRO A 418 17.34 1.32 -21.83
N LYS A 419 18.47 1.74 -22.43
CA LYS A 419 19.80 1.18 -22.16
C LYS A 419 20.25 1.33 -20.70
N LEU A 420 19.86 2.41 -20.01
CA LEU A 420 20.20 2.62 -18.60
C LEU A 420 19.40 1.69 -17.70
N LYS A 421 18.11 1.48 -18.00
CA LYS A 421 17.23 0.57 -17.26
C LYS A 421 17.73 -0.87 -17.29
N SER A 422 18.36 -1.28 -18.39
CA SER A 422 18.96 -2.61 -18.56
C SER A 422 20.41 -2.73 -18.12
N ASN A 423 21.09 -1.62 -17.77
CA ASN A 423 22.53 -1.62 -17.56
C ASN A 423 22.95 -2.55 -16.40
N TYR A 424 22.11 -2.65 -15.38
CA TYR A 424 22.30 -3.53 -14.23
C TYR A 424 20.96 -3.78 -13.54
N TYR A 425 20.88 -4.84 -12.73
CA TYR A 425 19.64 -5.21 -12.04
C TYR A 425 19.16 -4.05 -11.14
N LYS A 426 17.89 -3.67 -11.29
CA LYS A 426 17.27 -2.53 -10.59
C LYS A 426 18.10 -1.25 -10.74
N ALA A 427 18.41 -0.88 -11.98
CA ALA A 427 19.43 0.12 -12.29
C ALA A 427 19.41 1.42 -11.43
N PRO A 428 18.32 2.18 -11.29
CA PRO A 428 18.35 3.35 -10.43
C PRO A 428 18.68 3.03 -8.95
N ILE A 429 18.15 1.93 -8.43
CA ILE A 429 18.31 1.52 -7.02
C ILE A 429 19.77 1.16 -6.74
N THR A 430 20.36 0.36 -7.63
CA THR A 430 21.74 -0.11 -7.49
C THR A 430 22.75 1.03 -7.68
N ASN A 431 22.51 2.00 -8.58
CA ASN A 431 23.39 3.16 -8.71
C ASN A 431 23.38 3.97 -7.42
N ARG A 432 22.19 4.21 -6.86
CA ARG A 432 22.11 5.00 -5.63
C ARG A 432 22.74 4.31 -4.42
N LEU A 433 22.60 2.99 -4.31
CA LEU A 433 23.30 2.20 -3.28
C LEU A 433 24.83 2.32 -3.39
N ASN A 434 25.36 2.28 -4.62
CA ASN A 434 26.79 2.46 -4.87
C ASN A 434 27.26 3.87 -4.48
N GLU A 435 26.50 4.92 -4.85
CA GLU A 435 26.82 6.31 -4.45
C GLU A 435 26.87 6.49 -2.93
N LEU A 436 25.96 5.82 -2.21
CA LEU A 436 25.89 5.86 -0.76
C LEU A 436 26.88 4.90 -0.07
N ASN A 437 27.67 4.14 -0.82
CA ASN A 437 28.56 3.10 -0.32
C ASN A 437 27.86 2.12 0.65
N PHE A 438 26.60 1.76 0.36
CA PHE A 438 25.82 0.89 1.22
C PHE A 438 25.81 -0.54 0.67
N PRO A 439 26.21 -1.56 1.45
CA PRO A 439 26.43 -2.92 0.95
C PRO A 439 25.11 -3.58 0.56
N PHE A 440 25.10 -4.36 -0.51
CA PHE A 440 23.94 -5.14 -0.96
C PHE A 440 24.38 -6.43 -1.66
N HIS A 441 23.51 -7.42 -1.66
CA HIS A 441 23.75 -8.65 -2.40
C HIS A 441 23.22 -8.55 -3.84
N PRO A 442 24.01 -8.91 -4.89
CA PRO A 442 23.60 -8.77 -6.29
C PRO A 442 22.52 -9.76 -6.73
N LYS A 443 22.43 -10.93 -6.08
CA LYS A 443 21.36 -11.93 -6.35
C LYS A 443 20.13 -11.66 -5.49
N LYS A 444 18.96 -12.00 -6.04
CA LYS A 444 17.69 -11.96 -5.31
C LYS A 444 17.55 -13.18 -4.39
N PHE A 445 17.41 -12.93 -3.10
CA PHE A 445 16.91 -13.91 -2.13
C PHE A 445 15.45 -13.58 -1.79
N GLY A 446 14.59 -14.59 -1.76
CA GLY A 446 13.19 -14.39 -1.35
C GLY A 446 13.10 -14.11 0.15
N PHE A 447 12.20 -13.21 0.55
CA PHE A 447 11.96 -12.93 1.97
C PHE A 447 11.05 -14.02 2.57
N ALA A 448 11.62 -14.94 3.35
CA ALA A 448 10.87 -16.06 3.92
C ALA A 448 10.85 -16.09 5.45
N GLY A 449 11.84 -15.50 6.13
CA GLY A 449 11.90 -15.35 7.59
C GLY A 449 11.99 -16.62 8.45
N PHE A 450 11.66 -17.81 7.92
CA PHE A 450 11.84 -19.09 8.61
C PHE A 450 11.81 -20.28 7.63
N ASN A 451 12.51 -21.37 7.98
CA ASN A 451 12.47 -22.64 7.23
C ASN A 451 11.20 -23.45 7.54
N ASP A 452 10.10 -23.14 6.85
CA ASP A 452 8.89 -23.96 6.90
C ASP A 452 8.87 -24.97 5.74
N LYS A 453 9.43 -26.18 5.97
CA LYS A 453 9.39 -27.30 5.00
C LYS A 453 7.99 -27.66 4.51
N SER A 454 6.92 -27.18 5.16
CA SER A 454 5.53 -27.37 4.70
C SER A 454 5.11 -26.43 3.57
N LEU A 455 5.98 -25.52 3.14
CA LEU A 455 5.72 -24.48 2.13
C LEU A 455 6.86 -24.32 1.11
N VAL A 456 7.81 -25.26 1.06
CA VAL A 456 8.78 -25.33 -0.04
C VAL A 456 8.03 -25.89 -1.27
N PRO A 457 8.27 -25.38 -2.49
CA PRO A 457 7.73 -25.98 -3.70
C PRO A 457 8.04 -27.48 -3.81
#